data_AF-A0A2H0HNE6-F1
#
_entry.id   AF-A0A2H0HNE6-F1
#
_cell.length_a   1.000
_cell.length_b   1.000
_cell.length_c   1.000
_cell.angle_alpha   90.00
_cell.angle_beta   90.00
_cell.angle_gamma   90.00
#
_symmetry.space_group_name_H-M   'P 1'
#
loop_
_entity.id
_entity.type
_entity.pdbx_description
1 polymer ?
#
loop_
_entity_poly.entity_id
_entity_poly.type
_entity_poly.pdbx_seq_one_letter_code
_entity_poly.pdbx_strand_id
1 'polypeptide(L)'
;MNHPIIKSIFCFFILPALLSGLKLHGQEVTSWSKIDTNAILIGQQVNMQFGIRVADGYQVNWPVIGDTLSSKIEVIEKSTIDTLVDEGALRLMQQLTITSFDSGYFEIPSIDIQVFAVGDTLLKTTSTGTLFLKVNVPVVDTAQAIKPIVVPISEPYTFREMLPWILIGLLVIALIVLLVLYLKKRKKNQPLFERRIKPALPPHVLAINKLEELRLARVWQSGKLKQYHSEITDIMREYLDNRYHFDAPEMTSDEILGALKKYQVNNQVYEKLNGVLFLADMVKFAKARPTPLENDLSLSHCVDFVNETKEDKPENREADQPATSEISKTNNH
;
A
#
# COMPACT_ATOMS: atom_id res chain seq x y z
N MET A 1 23.31 -3.73 -120.44
CA MET A 1 22.86 -4.94 -119.72
C MET A 1 23.03 -4.70 -118.23
N ASN A 2 21.93 -4.82 -117.49
CA ASN A 2 21.82 -4.56 -116.07
C ASN A 2 22.74 -5.50 -115.26
N HIS A 3 23.62 -4.97 -114.42
CA HIS A 3 24.31 -5.77 -113.40
C HIS A 3 23.66 -5.53 -112.02
N PRO A 4 22.77 -6.44 -111.56
CA PRO A 4 22.08 -6.36 -110.27
C PRO A 4 22.99 -6.69 -109.06
N ILE A 5 24.31 -6.74 -109.24
CA ILE A 5 25.25 -7.29 -108.25
C ILE A 5 25.73 -6.22 -107.26
N ILE A 6 25.84 -4.95 -107.70
CA ILE A 6 26.33 -3.85 -106.86
C ILE A 6 25.32 -3.46 -105.76
N LYS A 7 24.02 -3.67 -105.99
CA LYS A 7 22.98 -3.42 -104.97
C LYS A 7 22.98 -4.47 -103.86
N SER A 8 23.45 -5.70 -104.13
CA SER A 8 23.45 -6.78 -103.14
C SER A 8 24.65 -6.69 -102.18
N ILE A 9 25.82 -6.24 -102.66
CA ILE A 9 27.03 -6.07 -101.84
C ILE A 9 26.95 -4.81 -100.95
N PHE A 10 26.29 -3.74 -101.43
CA PHE A 10 26.08 -2.53 -100.62
C PHE A 10 25.07 -2.77 -99.47
N CYS A 11 24.10 -3.66 -99.66
CA CYS A 11 23.18 -4.08 -98.58
C CYS A 11 23.88 -4.93 -97.50
N PHE A 12 24.96 -5.65 -97.82
CA PHE A 12 25.63 -6.53 -96.85
C PHE A 12 26.58 -5.76 -95.91
N PHE A 13 27.12 -4.61 -96.34
CA PHE A 13 27.98 -3.75 -95.51
C PHE A 13 27.23 -2.68 -94.70
N ILE A 14 25.96 -2.41 -95.01
CA ILE A 14 25.14 -1.45 -94.25
C ILE A 14 24.42 -2.10 -93.06
N LEU A 15 24.25 -3.42 -93.07
CA LEU A 15 23.54 -4.14 -92.01
C LEU A 15 24.29 -4.23 -90.66
N PRO A 16 25.63 -4.36 -90.58
CA PRO A 16 26.33 -4.39 -89.29
C PRO A 16 26.60 -2.99 -88.70
N ALA A 17 26.49 -1.92 -89.50
CA ALA A 17 26.65 -0.55 -89.01
C ALA A 17 25.40 -0.03 -88.26
N LEU A 18 24.22 -0.62 -88.50
CA LEU A 18 22.97 -0.21 -87.85
C LEU A 18 22.76 -0.83 -86.45
N LEU A 19 23.53 -1.85 -86.05
CA LEU A 19 23.41 -2.48 -84.73
C LEU A 19 24.28 -1.84 -83.64
N SER A 20 25.13 -0.86 -83.97
CA SER A 20 26.07 -0.25 -83.02
C SER A 20 25.46 0.87 -82.16
N GLY A 21 24.15 1.13 -82.27
CA GLY A 21 23.47 2.27 -81.64
C GLY A 21 22.53 1.95 -80.48
N LEU A 22 22.33 0.68 -80.12
CA LEU A 22 21.53 0.34 -78.94
C LEU A 22 22.37 0.57 -77.69
N LYS A 23 22.32 1.80 -77.16
CA LYS A 23 22.59 2.03 -75.74
C LYS A 23 21.55 1.24 -74.96
N LEU A 24 21.89 0.00 -74.60
CA LEU A 24 21.24 -0.70 -73.50
C LEU A 24 21.39 0.22 -72.29
N HIS A 25 20.33 0.97 -71.95
CA HIS A 25 20.18 1.50 -70.60
C HIS A 25 20.01 0.26 -69.72
N GLY A 26 21.12 -0.20 -69.16
CA GLY A 26 21.08 -1.12 -68.04
C GLY A 26 20.15 -0.52 -67.00
N GLN A 27 19.19 -1.32 -66.53
CA GLN A 27 18.36 -1.00 -65.39
C GLN A 27 19.28 -0.97 -64.15
N GLU A 28 19.93 0.16 -63.92
CA GLU A 28 20.94 0.30 -62.87
C GLU A 28 20.26 0.38 -61.50
N VAL A 29 20.01 -0.80 -60.94
CA VAL A 29 19.73 -1.00 -59.53
C VAL A 29 21.07 -1.20 -58.83
N THR A 30 21.45 -0.27 -57.96
CA THR A 30 22.72 -0.32 -57.22
C THR A 30 22.47 -0.29 -55.72
N SER A 31 22.80 -1.37 -55.03
CA SER A 31 22.80 -1.47 -53.57
C SER A 31 24.19 -1.24 -53.00
N TRP A 32 24.27 -0.61 -51.84
CA TRP A 32 25.55 -0.33 -51.18
C TRP A 32 25.41 -0.43 -49.66
N SER A 33 26.55 -0.65 -49.01
CA SER A 33 26.72 -0.65 -47.56
C SER A 33 28.06 0.01 -47.25
N LYS A 34 28.11 0.75 -46.14
CA LYS A 34 29.29 1.43 -45.65
C LYS A 34 29.29 1.39 -44.12
N ILE A 35 30.46 1.30 -43.53
CA ILE A 35 30.67 1.43 -42.09
C ILE A 35 31.65 2.57 -41.83
N ASP A 36 31.44 3.32 -40.75
CA ASP A 36 32.29 4.46 -40.40
C ASP A 36 33.73 4.03 -40.11
N THR A 37 33.91 2.89 -39.46
CA THR A 37 35.23 2.34 -39.13
C THR A 37 35.18 0.81 -39.15
N ASN A 38 36.21 0.18 -39.70
CA ASN A 38 36.33 -1.27 -39.79
C ASN A 38 37.00 -1.90 -38.54
N ALA A 39 37.27 -1.10 -37.51
CA ALA A 39 37.91 -1.52 -36.27
C ALA A 39 37.33 -0.76 -35.07
N ILE A 40 36.89 -1.50 -34.05
CA ILE A 40 36.32 -0.95 -32.82
C ILE A 40 36.90 -1.68 -31.59
N LEU A 41 36.75 -1.10 -30.41
CA LEU A 41 36.94 -1.82 -29.15
C LEU A 41 35.70 -2.66 -28.80
N ILE A 42 35.90 -3.70 -28.00
CA ILE A 42 34.78 -4.50 -27.47
C ILE A 42 33.77 -3.60 -26.74
N GLY A 43 32.49 -3.72 -27.10
CA GLY A 43 31.40 -2.89 -26.59
C GLY A 43 31.31 -1.46 -27.17
N GLN A 44 32.26 -1.03 -28.00
CA GLN A 44 32.19 0.25 -28.69
C GLN A 44 31.15 0.21 -29.82
N GLN A 45 30.43 1.31 -30.03
CA GLN A 45 29.40 1.42 -31.06
C GLN A 45 29.98 2.03 -32.34
N VAL A 46 29.48 1.59 -33.49
CA VAL A 46 29.83 2.14 -34.81
C VAL A 46 28.58 2.23 -35.69
N ASN A 47 28.52 3.26 -36.52
CA ASN A 47 27.41 3.38 -37.47
C ASN A 47 27.73 2.64 -38.77
N MET A 48 26.73 1.88 -39.22
CA MET A 48 26.67 1.28 -40.53
C MET A 48 25.52 1.92 -41.30
N GLN A 49 25.78 2.34 -42.53
CA GLN A 49 24.78 2.85 -43.44
C GLN A 49 24.62 1.89 -44.61
N PHE A 50 23.39 1.61 -45.01
CA PHE A 50 23.12 0.85 -46.22
C PHE A 50 21.99 1.49 -47.00
N GLY A 51 21.96 1.23 -48.30
CA GLY A 51 20.98 1.84 -49.17
C GLY A 51 20.96 1.27 -50.56
N ILE A 52 20.03 1.79 -51.34
CA ILE A 52 19.81 1.41 -52.72
C ILE A 52 19.51 2.65 -53.55
N ARG A 53 20.02 2.69 -54.78
CA ARG A 53 19.65 3.65 -55.82
C ARG A 53 19.00 2.88 -56.96
N VAL A 54 17.78 3.25 -57.32
CA VAL A 54 17.00 2.68 -58.42
C VAL A 54 16.54 3.79 -59.36
N ALA A 55 16.43 3.49 -60.66
CA ALA A 55 15.86 4.42 -61.62
C ALA A 55 14.37 4.69 -61.32
N ASP A 56 13.81 5.76 -61.90
CA ASP A 56 12.38 6.04 -61.80
C ASP A 56 11.53 4.88 -62.36
N GLY A 57 10.34 4.68 -61.78
CA GLY A 57 9.44 3.57 -62.12
C GLY A 57 9.72 2.25 -61.42
N TYR A 58 10.58 2.23 -60.39
CA TYR A 58 10.79 1.07 -59.50
C TYR A 58 10.22 1.32 -58.10
N GLN A 59 9.64 0.28 -57.52
CA GLN A 59 9.26 0.24 -56.11
C GLN A 59 10.23 -0.66 -55.34
N VAL A 60 10.57 -0.24 -54.12
CA VAL A 60 11.51 -0.94 -53.23
C VAL A 60 10.75 -1.43 -52.01
N ASN A 61 10.87 -2.72 -51.73
CA ASN A 61 10.41 -3.31 -50.49
C ASN A 61 11.58 -3.33 -49.50
N TRP A 62 11.50 -2.49 -48.45
CA TRP A 62 12.57 -2.30 -47.50
C TRP A 62 12.69 -3.49 -46.53
N PRO A 63 13.89 -4.05 -46.31
CA PRO A 63 14.07 -5.21 -45.43
C PRO A 63 13.81 -4.86 -43.96
N VAL A 64 13.25 -5.81 -43.22
CA VAL A 64 13.09 -5.70 -41.77
C VAL A 64 14.36 -6.17 -41.08
N ILE A 65 15.07 -5.25 -40.43
CA ILE A 65 16.30 -5.54 -39.69
C ILE A 65 15.97 -5.89 -38.23
N GLY A 66 16.39 -7.08 -37.80
CA GLY A 66 16.25 -7.54 -36.41
C GLY A 66 17.18 -6.81 -35.44
N ASP A 67 17.35 -7.36 -34.24
CA ASP A 67 18.25 -6.80 -33.21
C ASP A 67 19.67 -7.39 -33.30
N THR A 68 19.91 -8.23 -34.32
CA THR A 68 21.16 -8.95 -34.53
C THR A 68 21.38 -9.10 -36.04
N LEU A 69 22.56 -8.69 -36.53
CA LEU A 69 22.94 -8.86 -37.94
C LEU A 69 23.66 -10.19 -38.15
N SER A 70 24.49 -10.61 -37.20
CA SER A 70 25.15 -11.91 -37.16
C SER A 70 25.31 -12.35 -35.71
N SER A 71 25.66 -13.61 -35.45
CA SER A 71 25.75 -14.16 -34.08
C SER A 71 26.64 -13.38 -33.09
N LYS A 72 27.46 -12.44 -33.60
CA LYS A 72 28.42 -11.64 -32.84
C LYS A 72 28.26 -10.12 -33.06
N ILE A 73 27.27 -9.69 -33.83
CA ILE A 73 27.02 -8.27 -34.15
C ILE A 73 25.57 -7.92 -33.82
N GLU A 74 25.42 -7.03 -32.84
CA GLU A 74 24.13 -6.58 -32.33
C GLU A 74 23.77 -5.22 -32.91
N VAL A 75 22.47 -4.99 -33.13
CA VAL A 75 21.90 -3.72 -33.55
C VAL A 75 21.32 -3.02 -32.33
N ILE A 76 21.91 -1.89 -31.95
CA ILE A 76 21.47 -1.08 -30.80
C ILE A 76 20.35 -0.14 -31.21
N GLU A 77 20.50 0.50 -32.37
CA GLU A 77 19.58 1.54 -32.82
C GLU A 77 19.39 1.47 -34.34
N LYS A 78 18.18 1.82 -34.78
CA LYS A 78 17.74 1.82 -36.17
C LYS A 78 17.15 3.20 -36.49
N SER A 79 17.73 3.93 -37.44
CA SER A 79 17.16 5.19 -37.89
C SER A 79 15.88 4.98 -38.72
N THR A 80 15.12 6.06 -38.94
CA THR A 80 14.11 6.07 -40.00
C THR A 80 14.75 5.93 -41.37
N ILE A 81 14.00 5.42 -42.33
CA ILE A 81 14.44 5.30 -43.73
C ILE A 81 14.40 6.69 -44.36
N ASP A 82 15.54 7.15 -44.90
CA ASP A 82 15.64 8.41 -45.62
C ASP A 82 15.44 8.16 -47.12
N THR A 83 14.63 9.02 -47.75
CA THR A 83 14.22 8.93 -49.15
C THR A 83 14.60 10.20 -49.87
N LEU A 84 15.53 10.08 -50.83
CA LEU A 84 15.99 11.18 -51.67
C LEU A 84 15.68 10.84 -53.13
N VAL A 85 15.08 11.79 -53.85
CA VAL A 85 14.86 11.69 -55.30
C VAL A 85 15.87 12.63 -55.96
N ASP A 86 16.79 12.08 -56.74
CA ASP A 86 17.89 12.81 -57.35
C ASP A 86 18.04 12.42 -58.82
N GLU A 87 17.99 13.41 -59.73
CA GLU A 87 18.18 13.26 -61.18
C GLU A 87 17.38 12.10 -61.83
N GLY A 88 16.13 11.86 -61.40
CA GLY A 88 15.30 10.77 -61.93
C GLY A 88 15.65 9.38 -61.38
N ALA A 89 16.36 9.31 -60.26
CA ALA A 89 16.60 8.11 -59.50
C ALA A 89 16.10 8.25 -58.06
N LEU A 90 15.47 7.19 -57.55
CA LEU A 90 15.07 7.07 -56.15
C LEU A 90 16.23 6.46 -55.35
N ARG A 91 16.67 7.15 -54.29
CA ARG A 91 17.68 6.70 -53.35
C ARG A 91 17.07 6.53 -51.97
N LEU A 92 17.14 5.32 -51.45
CA LEU A 92 16.71 4.99 -50.09
C LEU A 92 17.92 4.59 -49.26
N MET A 93 18.00 5.06 -48.01
CA MET A 93 19.07 4.71 -47.09
C MET A 93 18.60 4.61 -45.64
N GLN A 94 19.28 3.79 -44.84
CA GLN A 94 19.06 3.67 -43.40
C GLN A 94 20.39 3.56 -42.67
N GLN A 95 20.45 4.13 -41.48
CA GLN A 95 21.59 4.03 -40.58
C GLN A 95 21.27 3.10 -39.41
N LEU A 96 22.22 2.22 -39.10
CA LEU A 96 22.19 1.25 -38.01
C LEU A 96 23.36 1.55 -37.07
N THR A 97 23.08 1.62 -35.77
CA THR A 97 24.13 1.65 -34.75
C THR A 97 24.38 0.22 -34.31
N ILE A 98 25.59 -0.29 -34.56
CA ILE A 98 25.96 -1.68 -34.28
C ILE A 98 27.08 -1.77 -33.25
N THR A 99 27.13 -2.88 -32.52
CA THR A 99 28.19 -3.19 -31.54
C THR A 99 28.53 -4.68 -31.54
N SER A 100 29.62 -5.03 -30.85
CA SER A 100 30.00 -6.41 -30.58
C SER A 100 30.64 -6.54 -29.19
N PHE A 101 30.22 -7.57 -28.45
CA PHE A 101 30.74 -7.91 -27.13
C PHE A 101 31.77 -9.04 -27.15
N ASP A 102 32.18 -9.50 -28.33
CA ASP A 102 33.23 -10.49 -28.51
C ASP A 102 34.41 -9.87 -29.24
N SER A 103 35.62 -10.35 -28.98
CA SER A 103 36.82 -9.92 -29.72
C SER A 103 37.05 -10.81 -30.94
N GLY A 104 37.47 -10.24 -32.06
CA GLY A 104 37.78 -11.01 -33.26
C GLY A 104 37.56 -10.24 -34.55
N TYR A 105 37.53 -10.98 -35.65
CA TYR A 105 37.13 -10.46 -36.96
C TYR A 105 35.76 -11.04 -37.29
N PHE A 106 34.77 -10.16 -37.45
CA PHE A 106 33.40 -10.55 -37.74
C PHE A 106 32.97 -10.05 -39.10
N GLU A 107 32.20 -10.89 -39.78
CA GLU A 107 31.54 -10.55 -41.03
C GLU A 107 30.16 -9.95 -40.73
N ILE A 108 29.89 -8.82 -41.36
CA ILE A 108 28.58 -8.20 -41.44
C ILE A 108 27.95 -8.71 -42.75
N PRO A 109 26.88 -9.52 -42.67
CA PRO A 109 26.29 -10.12 -43.86
C PRO A 109 25.71 -9.06 -44.79
N SER A 110 25.65 -9.39 -46.08
CA SER A 110 24.91 -8.60 -47.06
C SER A 110 23.43 -8.53 -46.70
N ILE A 111 22.83 -7.37 -46.91
CA ILE A 111 21.40 -7.14 -46.71
C ILE A 111 20.71 -7.26 -48.06
N ASP A 112 19.73 -8.15 -48.15
CA ASP A 112 18.91 -8.34 -49.33
C ASP A 112 17.79 -7.30 -49.39
N ILE A 113 17.69 -6.59 -50.51
CA ILE A 113 16.67 -5.57 -50.77
C ILE A 113 15.90 -6.01 -52.01
N GLN A 114 14.58 -6.09 -51.90
CA GLN A 114 13.70 -6.50 -52.98
C GLN A 114 13.21 -5.28 -53.76
N VAL A 115 13.23 -5.37 -55.09
CA VAL A 115 12.88 -4.30 -56.02
C VAL A 115 12.01 -4.88 -57.13
N PHE A 116 10.98 -4.13 -57.55
CA PHE A 116 10.15 -4.50 -58.70
C PHE A 116 9.79 -3.27 -59.52
N ALA A 117 9.64 -3.45 -60.83
CA ALA A 117 9.22 -2.37 -61.72
C ALA A 117 7.71 -2.14 -61.58
N VAL A 118 7.27 -0.89 -61.63
CA VAL A 118 5.85 -0.52 -61.57
C VAL A 118 5.13 -1.11 -62.79
N GLY A 119 4.19 -2.03 -62.55
CA GLY A 119 3.46 -2.74 -63.60
C GLY A 119 4.03 -4.12 -63.96
N ASP A 120 5.13 -4.54 -63.33
CA ASP A 120 5.68 -5.90 -63.40
C ASP A 120 5.47 -6.62 -62.06
N THR A 121 5.26 -7.94 -62.11
CA THR A 121 5.15 -8.80 -60.91
C THR A 121 6.45 -9.54 -60.60
N LEU A 122 7.47 -9.41 -61.43
CA LEU A 122 8.78 -10.00 -61.21
C LEU A 122 9.54 -9.25 -60.10
N LEU A 123 9.67 -9.91 -58.95
CA LEU A 123 10.51 -9.45 -57.83
C LEU A 123 11.98 -9.73 -58.17
N LYS A 124 12.80 -8.68 -58.14
CA LYS A 124 14.26 -8.76 -58.27
C LYS A 124 14.89 -8.46 -56.91
N THR A 125 15.75 -9.35 -56.43
CA THR A 125 16.51 -9.12 -55.20
C THR A 125 17.89 -8.60 -55.54
N THR A 126 18.32 -7.54 -54.87
CA THR A 126 19.70 -7.05 -54.89
C THR A 126 20.28 -7.10 -53.49
N SER A 127 21.56 -7.44 -53.35
CA SER A 127 22.22 -7.56 -52.05
C SER A 127 23.23 -6.43 -51.87
N THR A 128 23.37 -5.91 -50.67
CA THR A 128 24.45 -4.97 -50.34
C THR A 128 25.80 -5.70 -50.25
N GLY A 129 26.90 -4.96 -50.15
CA GLY A 129 28.20 -5.57 -49.94
C GLY A 129 28.36 -6.14 -48.54
N THR A 130 29.02 -7.29 -48.43
CA THR A 130 29.54 -7.80 -47.16
C THR A 130 30.61 -6.86 -46.61
N LEU A 131 30.54 -6.54 -45.33
CA LEU A 131 31.54 -5.74 -44.63
C LEU A 131 32.25 -6.56 -43.55
N PHE A 132 33.45 -6.15 -43.15
CA PHE A 132 34.22 -6.80 -42.10
C PHE A 132 34.52 -5.81 -40.97
N LEU A 133 34.36 -6.27 -39.74
CA LEU A 133 34.57 -5.50 -38.52
C LEU A 133 35.56 -6.22 -37.61
N LYS A 134 36.65 -5.54 -37.26
CA LYS A 134 37.64 -6.01 -36.29
C LYS A 134 37.31 -5.47 -34.90
N VAL A 135 37.11 -6.35 -33.93
CA VAL A 135 36.85 -5.97 -32.54
C VAL A 135 38.09 -6.28 -31.71
N ASN A 136 38.73 -5.22 -31.25
CA ASN A 136 39.95 -5.28 -30.45
C ASN A 136 39.59 -5.27 -28.96
N VAL A 137 40.41 -5.96 -28.16
CA VAL A 137 40.40 -5.82 -26.71
C VAL A 137 41.34 -4.66 -26.35
N PRO A 138 40.96 -3.77 -25.43
CA PRO A 138 41.90 -2.77 -24.93
C PRO A 138 43.12 -3.46 -24.32
N VAL A 139 44.32 -2.99 -24.68
CA VAL A 139 45.56 -3.47 -24.08
C VAL A 139 45.59 -2.97 -22.64
N VAL A 140 45.31 -3.86 -21.70
CA VAL A 140 45.54 -3.61 -20.28
C VAL A 140 47.02 -3.78 -20.00
N ASP A 141 47.65 -2.70 -19.54
CA ASP A 141 49.03 -2.73 -19.05
C ASP A 141 49.08 -3.60 -17.78
N THR A 142 49.50 -4.85 -17.94
CA THR A 142 49.66 -5.82 -16.85
C THR A 142 50.93 -5.57 -16.01
N ALA A 143 51.77 -4.58 -16.36
CA ALA A 143 52.89 -4.17 -15.51
C ALA A 143 52.42 -3.39 -14.26
N GLN A 144 51.21 -2.82 -14.30
CA GLN A 144 50.57 -2.33 -13.09
C GLN A 144 49.87 -3.47 -12.37
N ALA A 145 50.25 -3.70 -11.12
CA ALA A 145 49.62 -4.70 -10.25
C ALA A 145 48.09 -4.56 -10.31
N ILE A 146 47.40 -5.68 -10.52
CA ILE A 146 45.93 -5.76 -10.42
C ILE A 146 45.59 -5.17 -9.06
N LYS A 147 44.99 -3.98 -9.04
CA LYS A 147 44.59 -3.35 -7.80
C LYS A 147 43.54 -4.27 -7.16
N PRO A 148 43.71 -4.66 -5.89
CA PRO A 148 42.69 -5.47 -5.22
C PRO A 148 41.35 -4.77 -5.35
N ILE A 149 40.29 -5.55 -5.58
CA ILE A 149 38.91 -5.06 -5.61
C ILE A 149 38.66 -4.39 -4.27
N VAL A 150 38.65 -3.05 -4.26
CA VAL A 150 38.37 -2.26 -3.06
C VAL A 150 36.86 -2.39 -2.84
N VAL A 151 36.46 -3.10 -1.79
CA VAL A 151 35.09 -3.05 -1.28
C VAL A 151 34.70 -1.58 -1.12
N PRO A 152 33.46 -1.18 -1.46
CA PRO A 152 33.02 0.20 -1.27
C PRO A 152 33.37 0.65 0.15
N ILE A 153 34.27 1.63 0.25
CA ILE A 153 34.59 2.24 1.54
C ILE A 153 33.28 2.85 2.00
N SER A 154 32.76 2.39 3.12
CA SER A 154 31.54 2.94 3.69
C SER A 154 31.78 4.44 3.89
N GLU A 155 31.08 5.28 3.13
CA GLU A 155 31.13 6.72 3.35
C GLU A 155 30.76 6.96 4.82
N PRO A 156 31.60 7.66 5.60
CA PRO A 156 31.26 7.96 6.98
C PRO A 156 29.98 8.80 6.94
N TYR A 157 28.91 8.30 7.57
CA TYR A 157 27.64 9.01 7.67
C TYR A 157 27.90 10.46 8.07
N THR A 158 27.61 11.37 7.16
CA THR A 158 27.87 12.79 7.42
C THR A 158 26.80 13.29 8.38
N PHE A 159 27.14 14.15 9.35
CA PHE A 159 26.16 14.72 10.29
C PHE A 159 24.90 15.29 9.60
N ARG A 160 25.05 15.77 8.36
CA ARG A 160 23.96 16.28 7.51
C ARG A 160 22.93 15.21 7.12
N GLU A 161 23.35 13.97 6.94
CA GLU A 161 22.50 12.82 6.58
C GLU A 161 21.74 12.27 7.80
N MET A 162 22.34 12.39 8.99
CA MET A 162 21.70 12.00 10.25
C MET A 162 20.70 13.05 10.75
N LEU A 163 20.89 14.32 10.38
CA LEU A 163 20.05 15.44 10.82
C LEU A 163 18.53 15.25 10.58
N PRO A 164 18.05 14.80 9.39
CA PRO A 164 16.62 14.56 9.20
C PRO A 164 16.08 13.44 10.11
N TRP A 165 16.85 12.38 10.33
CA TRP A 165 16.44 11.29 11.22
C TRP A 165 16.37 11.73 12.69
N ILE A 166 17.33 12.55 13.12
CA ILE A 166 17.31 13.16 14.47
C ILE A 166 16.10 14.08 14.62
N LEU A 167 15.78 14.89 13.61
CA LEU A 167 14.60 15.77 13.60
C LEU A 167 13.30 14.97 13.66
N ILE A 168 13.19 13.88 12.90
CA ILE A 168 12.03 12.98 12.95
C ILE A 168 11.92 12.34 14.34
N GLY A 169 13.02 11.87 14.91
CA GLY A 169 13.05 11.33 16.27
C GLY A 169 12.57 12.35 17.31
N LEU A 170 13.06 13.59 17.23
CA LEU A 170 12.64 14.69 18.09
C LEU A 170 11.14 15.01 17.93
N LEU A 171 10.64 15.02 16.68
CA LEU A 171 9.23 15.25 16.37
C LEU A 171 8.34 14.16 16.98
N VAL A 172 8.73 12.89 16.86
CA VAL A 172 8.00 11.76 17.45
C VAL A 172 7.97 11.88 18.97
N ILE A 173 9.11 12.20 19.60
CA ILE A 173 9.18 12.41 21.05
C ILE A 173 8.27 13.58 21.47
N ALA A 174 8.30 14.70 20.75
CA ALA A 174 7.45 15.85 21.02
C ALA A 174 5.96 15.50 20.90
N LEU A 175 5.58 14.70 19.89
CA LEU A 175 4.20 14.24 19.69
C LEU A 175 3.76 13.28 20.81
N ILE A 176 4.63 12.38 21.26
CA ILE A 176 4.36 11.50 22.41
C ILE A 176 4.18 12.32 23.68
N VAL A 177 5.05 13.29 23.95
CA VAL A 177 4.93 14.19 25.12
C VAL A 177 3.62 14.96 25.05
N LEU A 178 3.27 15.52 23.89
CA LEU A 178 2.02 16.25 23.69
C LEU A 178 0.79 15.35 23.87
N LEU A 179 0.84 14.11 23.37
CA LEU A 179 -0.20 13.11 23.56
C LEU A 179 -0.36 12.75 25.05
N VAL A 180 0.73 12.51 25.76
CA VAL A 180 0.72 12.21 27.21
C VAL A 180 0.15 13.39 28.00
N LEU A 181 0.56 14.62 27.68
CA LEU A 181 0.03 15.84 28.30
C LEU A 181 -1.45 16.03 27.97
N TYR A 182 -1.87 15.80 26.73
CA TYR A 182 -3.27 15.86 26.31
C TYR A 182 -4.12 14.82 27.05
N LEU A 183 -3.65 13.58 27.15
CA LEU A 183 -4.34 12.52 27.89
C LEU A 183 -4.37 12.80 29.39
N LYS A 184 -3.29 13.34 29.98
CA LYS A 184 -3.28 13.79 31.38
C LYS A 184 -4.25 14.95 31.61
N LYS A 185 -4.30 15.92 30.71
CA LYS A 185 -5.24 17.05 30.77
C LYS A 185 -6.68 16.58 30.59
N ARG A 186 -6.92 15.62 29.69
CA ARG A 186 -8.23 14.98 29.51
C ARG A 186 -8.62 14.13 30.71
N LYS A 187 -7.70 13.44 31.38
CA LYS A 187 -7.99 12.73 32.65
C LYS A 187 -8.19 13.67 33.85
N LYS A 188 -7.53 14.84 33.87
CA LYS A 188 -7.78 15.89 34.86
C LYS A 188 -9.09 16.66 34.61
N ASN A 189 -9.52 16.76 33.34
CA ASN A 189 -10.75 17.43 32.92
C ASN A 189 -11.93 16.46 32.75
N GLN A 190 -11.69 15.15 32.75
CA GLN A 190 -12.68 14.21 33.23
C GLN A 190 -12.84 14.51 34.72
N PRO A 191 -14.06 14.57 35.27
CA PRO A 191 -14.22 14.39 36.69
C PRO A 191 -13.65 13.00 36.97
N LEU A 192 -12.37 12.95 37.32
CA LEU A 192 -11.81 11.93 38.19
C LEU A 192 -12.87 11.81 39.27
N PHE A 193 -13.59 10.68 39.24
CA PHE A 193 -14.53 10.23 40.25
C PHE A 193 -14.45 11.19 41.41
N GLU A 194 -15.49 12.02 41.59
CA GLU A 194 -15.70 12.66 42.87
C GLU A 194 -15.28 11.62 43.88
N ARG A 195 -14.20 11.90 44.60
CA ARG A 195 -13.70 11.02 45.62
C ARG A 195 -14.88 11.01 46.57
N ARG A 196 -15.81 10.07 46.35
CA ARG A 196 -17.07 9.99 47.07
C ARG A 196 -16.55 9.87 48.47
N ILE A 197 -16.66 10.99 49.19
CA ILE A 197 -16.28 11.08 50.59
C ILE A 197 -17.05 9.90 51.14
N LYS A 198 -16.35 8.86 51.60
CA LYS A 198 -17.01 7.68 52.18
C LYS A 198 -18.05 8.27 53.12
N PRO A 199 -19.36 8.09 52.87
CA PRO A 199 -20.36 8.74 53.68
C PRO A 199 -20.02 8.40 55.13
N ALA A 200 -20.01 9.40 56.01
CA ALA A 200 -19.51 9.25 57.38
C ALA A 200 -20.23 8.13 58.15
N LEU A 201 -21.40 7.72 57.65
CA LEU A 201 -22.21 6.61 58.14
C LEU A 201 -22.18 5.45 57.15
N PRO A 202 -22.15 4.19 57.63
CA PRO A 202 -22.30 3.02 56.78
C PRO A 202 -23.57 3.09 55.92
N PRO A 203 -23.56 2.55 54.68
CA PRO A 203 -24.69 2.66 53.74
C PRO A 203 -26.03 2.18 54.32
N HIS A 204 -26.01 1.08 55.09
CA HIS A 204 -27.22 0.53 55.71
C HIS A 204 -27.80 1.45 56.79
N VAL A 205 -26.95 2.14 57.57
CA VAL A 205 -27.41 3.10 58.60
C VAL A 205 -28.06 4.31 57.94
N LEU A 206 -27.45 4.84 56.89
CA LEU A 206 -27.99 5.98 56.14
C LEU A 206 -29.36 5.64 55.53
N ALA A 207 -29.49 4.48 54.90
CA ALA A 207 -30.72 4.03 54.29
C ALA A 207 -31.84 3.80 55.33
N ILE A 208 -31.55 3.15 56.45
CA ILE A 208 -32.52 2.94 57.53
C ILE A 208 -33.01 4.28 58.10
N ASN A 209 -32.09 5.23 58.33
CA ASN A 209 -32.47 6.56 58.83
C ASN A 209 -33.40 7.29 57.85
N LYS A 210 -33.08 7.28 56.55
CA LYS A 210 -33.93 7.90 55.52
C LYS A 210 -35.31 7.22 55.39
N LEU A 211 -35.36 5.89 55.49
CA LEU A 211 -36.62 5.14 55.50
C LEU A 211 -37.46 5.48 56.74
N GLU A 212 -36.82 5.66 57.89
CA GLU A 212 -37.50 6.05 59.13
C GLU A 212 -38.02 7.49 59.07
N GLU A 213 -37.23 8.42 58.54
CA GLU A 213 -37.68 9.80 58.27
C GLU A 213 -38.91 9.82 57.35
N LEU A 214 -38.89 9.01 56.28
CA LEU A 214 -40.02 8.88 55.37
C LEU A 214 -41.27 8.30 56.05
N ARG A 215 -41.07 7.33 56.96
CA ARG A 215 -42.15 6.76 57.80
C ARG A 215 -42.79 7.83 58.69
N LEU A 216 -41.97 8.63 59.36
CA LEU A 216 -42.42 9.70 60.27
C LEU A 216 -43.10 10.85 59.53
N ALA A 217 -42.64 11.16 58.31
CA ALA A 217 -43.22 12.21 57.47
C ALA A 217 -44.64 11.87 56.98
N ARG A 218 -45.05 10.59 57.02
CA ARG A 218 -46.41 10.13 56.66
C ARG A 218 -46.90 10.68 55.30
N VAL A 219 -45.98 10.77 54.33
CA VAL A 219 -46.20 11.44 53.03
C VAL A 219 -47.41 10.87 52.29
N TRP A 220 -47.57 9.54 52.28
CA TRP A 220 -48.70 8.90 51.62
C TRP A 220 -50.05 9.17 52.30
N GLN A 221 -50.09 9.39 53.62
CA GLN A 221 -51.30 9.74 54.35
C GLN A 221 -51.80 11.15 54.00
N SER A 222 -50.90 12.03 53.56
CA SER A 222 -51.23 13.36 53.03
C SER A 222 -51.75 13.34 51.58
N GLY A 223 -52.02 12.17 51.02
CA GLY A 223 -52.50 11.98 49.65
C GLY A 223 -51.41 12.03 48.58
N LYS A 224 -50.14 12.21 48.96
CA LYS A 224 -48.99 12.34 48.05
C LYS A 224 -48.35 10.98 47.73
N LEU A 225 -49.14 10.03 47.22
CA LEU A 225 -48.70 8.66 46.92
C LEU A 225 -47.51 8.61 45.94
N LYS A 226 -47.54 9.42 44.88
CA LYS A 226 -46.46 9.48 43.89
C LYS A 226 -45.14 9.92 44.52
N GLN A 227 -45.19 10.92 45.40
CA GLN A 227 -44.00 11.43 46.07
C GLN A 227 -43.42 10.35 47.00
N TYR A 228 -44.27 9.70 47.80
CA TYR A 228 -43.85 8.61 48.69
C TYR A 228 -43.12 7.49 47.94
N HIS A 229 -43.71 6.98 46.85
CA HIS A 229 -43.09 5.91 46.06
C HIS A 229 -41.86 6.37 45.27
N SER A 230 -41.75 7.65 44.91
CA SER A 230 -40.49 8.21 44.39
C SER A 230 -39.39 8.17 45.46
N GLU A 231 -39.66 8.75 46.63
CA GLU A 231 -38.70 8.84 47.72
C GLU A 231 -38.25 7.45 48.21
N ILE A 232 -39.16 6.47 48.35
CA ILE A 232 -38.78 5.08 48.67
C ILE A 232 -37.75 4.55 47.67
N THR A 233 -38.04 4.65 46.37
CA THR A 233 -37.15 4.08 45.36
C THR A 233 -35.82 4.82 45.28
N ASP A 234 -35.80 6.12 45.54
CA ASP A 234 -34.58 6.92 45.49
C ASP A 234 -33.67 6.58 46.68
N ILE A 235 -34.24 6.37 47.87
CA ILE A 235 -33.51 5.85 49.04
C ILE A 235 -32.93 4.47 48.74
N MET A 236 -33.70 3.58 48.10
CA MET A 236 -33.21 2.25 47.73
C MET A 236 -32.13 2.31 46.65
N ARG A 237 -32.25 3.17 45.63
CA ARG A 237 -31.20 3.38 44.62
C ARG A 237 -29.91 3.87 45.27
N GLU A 238 -30.00 4.87 46.15
CA GLU A 238 -28.83 5.39 46.87
C GLU A 238 -28.20 4.32 47.77
N TYR A 239 -29.00 3.49 48.44
CA TYR A 239 -28.49 2.37 49.23
C TYR A 239 -27.73 1.38 48.35
N LEU A 240 -28.30 0.98 47.22
CA LEU A 240 -27.71 0.00 46.30
C LEU A 240 -26.41 0.50 45.67
N ASP A 241 -26.35 1.78 45.30
CA ASP A 241 -25.15 2.42 44.77
C ASP A 241 -24.03 2.47 45.80
N ASN A 242 -24.36 2.84 47.04
CA ASN A 242 -23.38 2.86 48.12
C ASN A 242 -22.96 1.45 48.58
N ARG A 243 -23.83 0.44 48.48
CA ARG A 243 -23.58 -0.94 48.95
C ARG A 243 -22.83 -1.82 47.95
N TYR A 244 -23.23 -1.77 46.68
CA TYR A 244 -22.75 -2.66 45.62
C TYR A 244 -21.94 -1.93 44.54
N HIS A 245 -21.76 -0.61 44.67
CA HIS A 245 -20.90 0.21 43.80
C HIS A 245 -21.26 0.14 42.31
N PHE A 246 -22.54 -0.06 41.99
CA PHE A 246 -23.08 0.15 40.64
C PHE A 246 -24.01 1.36 40.64
N ASP A 247 -24.12 2.07 39.51
CA ASP A 247 -24.78 3.36 39.39
C ASP A 247 -26.32 3.27 39.41
N ALA A 248 -26.89 2.81 40.53
CA ALA A 248 -28.31 2.53 40.68
C ALA A 248 -29.24 3.76 40.45
N PRO A 249 -28.88 5.01 40.82
CA PRO A 249 -29.66 6.21 40.49
C PRO A 249 -29.94 6.39 39.00
N GLU A 250 -28.98 6.02 38.15
CA GLU A 250 -29.07 6.18 36.68
C GLU A 250 -29.63 4.93 35.99
N MET A 251 -30.02 3.90 36.74
CA MET A 251 -30.53 2.64 36.22
C MET A 251 -32.05 2.52 36.34
N THR A 252 -32.64 1.83 35.37
CA THR A 252 -34.07 1.45 35.41
C THR A 252 -34.31 0.35 36.45
N SER A 253 -35.56 0.20 36.91
CA SER A 253 -35.94 -0.84 37.89
C SER A 253 -35.53 -2.25 37.44
N ASP A 254 -35.71 -2.57 36.16
CA ASP A 254 -35.34 -3.88 35.59
C ASP A 254 -33.82 -4.09 35.56
N GLU A 255 -33.05 -3.05 35.22
CA GLU A 255 -31.59 -3.10 35.22
C GLU A 255 -31.02 -3.27 36.64
N ILE A 256 -31.61 -2.59 37.63
CA ILE A 256 -31.25 -2.73 39.05
C ILE A 256 -31.46 -4.18 39.50
N LEU A 257 -32.62 -4.76 39.20
CA LEU A 257 -32.93 -6.16 39.52
C LEU A 257 -32.00 -7.12 38.78
N GLY A 258 -31.68 -6.86 37.51
CA GLY A 258 -30.70 -7.63 36.74
C GLY A 258 -29.29 -7.58 37.33
N ALA A 259 -28.85 -6.41 37.80
CA ALA A 259 -27.55 -6.24 38.45
C ALA A 259 -27.48 -6.96 39.80
N LEU A 260 -28.55 -6.92 40.59
CA LEU A 260 -28.65 -7.59 41.89
C LEU A 260 -28.49 -9.12 41.81
N LYS A 261 -28.90 -9.76 40.70
CA LYS A 261 -28.71 -11.21 40.49
C LYS A 261 -27.23 -11.63 40.54
N LYS A 262 -26.30 -10.74 40.20
CA LYS A 262 -24.85 -11.02 40.23
C LYS A 262 -24.30 -11.15 41.65
N TYR A 263 -24.98 -10.56 42.63
CA TYR A 263 -24.53 -10.48 44.02
C TYR A 263 -25.14 -11.54 44.94
N GLN A 264 -25.86 -12.53 44.39
CA GLN A 264 -26.41 -13.69 45.12
C GLN A 264 -27.25 -13.31 46.36
N VAL A 265 -28.03 -12.23 46.27
CA VAL A 265 -28.94 -11.82 47.33
C VAL A 265 -29.99 -12.90 47.60
N ASN A 266 -30.40 -13.06 48.87
CA ASN A 266 -31.47 -13.97 49.28
C ASN A 266 -32.73 -13.76 48.41
N ASN A 267 -33.22 -14.83 47.80
CA ASN A 267 -34.33 -14.80 46.85
C ASN A 267 -35.61 -14.22 47.47
N GLN A 268 -35.87 -14.45 48.76
CA GLN A 268 -37.05 -13.89 49.44
C GLN A 268 -37.00 -12.36 49.50
N VAL A 269 -35.81 -11.81 49.71
CA VAL A 269 -35.59 -10.37 49.87
C VAL A 269 -35.49 -9.68 48.51
N TYR A 270 -34.92 -10.38 47.53
CA TYR A 270 -34.96 -9.98 46.12
C TYR A 270 -36.41 -9.80 45.62
N GLU A 271 -37.30 -10.77 45.86
CA GLU A 271 -38.70 -10.68 45.44
C GLU A 271 -39.47 -9.56 46.15
N LYS A 272 -39.17 -9.33 47.45
CA LYS A 272 -39.71 -8.18 48.19
C LYS A 272 -39.33 -6.86 47.52
N LEU A 273 -38.07 -6.66 47.16
CA LEU A 273 -37.61 -5.44 46.47
C LEU A 273 -38.21 -5.31 45.07
N ASN A 274 -38.30 -6.41 44.32
CA ASN A 274 -38.96 -6.46 43.02
C ASN A 274 -40.40 -5.96 43.12
N GLY A 275 -41.17 -6.47 44.10
CA GLY A 275 -42.54 -6.02 44.36
C GLY A 275 -42.63 -4.52 44.67
N VAL A 276 -41.69 -3.99 45.45
CA VAL A 276 -41.66 -2.55 45.75
C VAL A 276 -41.37 -1.70 44.51
N LEU A 277 -40.35 -2.05 43.73
CA LEU A 277 -40.00 -1.31 42.50
C LEU A 277 -41.15 -1.35 41.50
N PHE A 278 -41.77 -2.52 41.32
CA PHE A 278 -42.93 -2.69 40.45
C PHE A 278 -44.12 -1.83 40.90
N LEU A 279 -44.47 -1.87 42.18
CA LEU A 279 -45.56 -1.05 42.72
C LEU A 279 -45.27 0.45 42.56
N ALA A 280 -44.03 0.87 42.82
CA ALA A 280 -43.62 2.26 42.66
C ALA A 280 -43.75 2.72 41.19
N ASP A 281 -43.36 1.90 40.23
CA ASP A 281 -43.51 2.20 38.80
C ASP A 281 -44.98 2.28 38.38
N MET A 282 -45.84 1.38 38.91
CA MET A 282 -47.29 1.49 38.71
C MET A 282 -47.87 2.80 39.26
N VAL A 283 -47.42 3.26 40.43
CA VAL A 283 -47.87 4.54 41.00
C VAL A 283 -47.37 5.73 40.18
N LYS A 284 -46.10 5.70 39.75
CA LYS A 284 -45.46 6.81 39.02
C LYS A 284 -45.99 6.99 37.60
N PHE A 285 -46.21 5.88 36.89
CA PHE A 285 -46.53 5.89 35.47
C PHE A 285 -47.98 5.48 35.18
N ALA A 286 -48.51 4.47 35.88
CA ALA A 286 -49.86 3.96 35.67
C ALA A 286 -50.93 4.59 36.58
N LYS A 287 -50.55 5.58 37.41
CA LYS A 287 -51.44 6.28 38.37
C LYS A 287 -52.20 5.32 39.32
N ALA A 288 -51.58 4.17 39.64
CA ALA A 288 -52.14 3.23 40.60
C ALA A 288 -52.31 3.88 41.98
N ARG A 289 -53.29 3.39 42.74
CA ARG A 289 -53.57 3.84 44.12
C ARG A 289 -53.45 2.65 45.07
N PRO A 290 -52.26 2.40 45.63
CA PRO A 290 -52.07 1.31 46.58
C PRO A 290 -52.85 1.57 47.87
N THR A 291 -53.30 0.49 48.49
CA THR A 291 -53.95 0.49 49.79
C THR A 291 -52.97 0.93 50.89
N PRO A 292 -53.48 1.41 52.06
CA PRO A 292 -52.63 1.71 53.22
C PRO A 292 -51.68 0.56 53.58
N LEU A 293 -52.19 -0.68 53.54
CA LEU A 293 -51.40 -1.88 53.81
C LEU A 293 -50.25 -2.05 52.81
N GLU A 294 -50.48 -1.87 51.51
CA GLU A 294 -49.43 -1.97 50.49
C GLU A 294 -48.36 -0.89 50.64
N ASN A 295 -48.74 0.33 51.05
CA ASN A 295 -47.78 1.40 51.31
C ASN A 295 -46.90 1.11 52.52
N ASP A 296 -47.47 0.56 53.60
CA ASP A 296 -46.73 0.17 54.78
C ASP A 296 -45.83 -1.06 54.51
N LEU A 297 -46.35 -2.05 53.77
CA LEU A 297 -45.57 -3.20 53.32
C LEU A 297 -44.39 -2.81 52.43
N SER A 298 -44.57 -1.79 51.58
CA SER A 298 -43.48 -1.33 50.72
C SER A 298 -42.29 -0.81 51.52
N LEU A 299 -42.56 -0.08 52.60
CA LEU A 299 -41.53 0.44 53.49
C LEU A 299 -40.90 -0.68 54.32
N SER A 300 -41.71 -1.60 54.87
CA SER A 300 -41.16 -2.73 55.62
C SER A 300 -40.29 -3.64 54.76
N HIS A 301 -40.69 -3.90 53.50
CA HIS A 301 -39.89 -4.65 52.54
C HIS A 301 -38.54 -3.99 52.24
N CYS A 302 -38.50 -2.65 52.15
CA CYS A 302 -37.24 -1.92 51.98
C CYS A 302 -36.34 -2.05 53.21
N VAL A 303 -36.91 -1.91 54.41
CA VAL A 303 -36.18 -2.06 55.67
C VAL A 303 -35.63 -3.49 55.81
N ASP A 304 -36.43 -4.51 55.52
CA ASP A 304 -36.02 -5.91 55.49
C ASP A 304 -34.86 -6.11 54.51
N PHE A 305 -34.93 -5.50 53.31
CA PHE A 305 -33.87 -5.58 52.32
C PHE A 305 -32.56 -5.01 52.81
N VAL A 306 -32.57 -3.80 53.38
CA VAL A 306 -31.37 -3.17 53.90
C VAL A 306 -30.77 -3.98 55.06
N ASN A 307 -31.61 -4.52 55.94
CA ASN A 307 -31.15 -5.30 57.10
C ASN A 307 -30.53 -6.64 56.73
N GLU A 308 -31.11 -7.36 55.75
CA GLU A 308 -30.57 -8.63 55.28
C GLU A 308 -29.28 -8.42 54.48
N THR A 309 -29.21 -7.36 53.70
CA THR A 309 -28.06 -7.09 52.81
C THR A 309 -26.98 -6.25 53.48
N LYS A 310 -27.11 -5.92 54.77
CA LYS A 310 -26.11 -5.12 55.49
C LYS A 310 -24.74 -5.81 55.44
N GLU A 311 -23.71 -4.99 55.41
CA GLU A 311 -22.33 -5.46 55.42
C GLU A 311 -21.92 -5.72 56.87
N ASP A 312 -21.68 -6.98 57.24
CA ASP A 312 -20.99 -7.28 58.50
C ASP A 312 -19.57 -6.72 58.39
N LYS A 313 -19.13 -5.97 59.42
CA LYS A 313 -17.86 -5.21 59.46
C LYS A 313 -16.70 -5.89 58.72
N PRO A 314 -15.85 -5.14 57.98
CA PRO A 314 -14.61 -5.69 57.45
C PRO A 314 -13.60 -5.81 58.59
N GLU A 315 -13.60 -6.92 59.33
CA GLU A 315 -12.38 -7.38 59.99
C GLU A 315 -11.61 -8.22 58.96
N ASN A 316 -10.47 -7.66 58.53
CA ASN A 316 -9.34 -8.37 57.96
C ASN A 316 -9.45 -8.93 56.52
N ARG A 317 -9.58 -8.04 55.52
CA ARG A 317 -9.25 -8.36 54.10
C ARG A 317 -8.22 -7.40 53.49
N GLU A 318 -7.27 -6.94 54.29
CA GLU A 318 -6.05 -6.26 53.82
C GLU A 318 -4.81 -6.88 54.49
N ALA A 319 -4.62 -8.19 54.36
CA ALA A 319 -3.35 -8.86 54.65
C ALA A 319 -3.32 -10.25 54.01
N ASP A 320 -3.36 -10.33 52.67
CA ASP A 320 -2.79 -11.50 51.98
C ASP A 320 -2.28 -11.10 50.58
N GLN A 321 -1.12 -10.46 50.57
CA GLN A 321 -0.19 -10.63 49.45
C GLN A 321 0.92 -11.54 49.97
N PRO A 322 1.18 -12.71 49.35
CA PRO A 322 2.26 -13.57 49.77
C PRO A 322 3.60 -12.92 49.41
N ALA A 323 4.29 -12.40 50.43
CA ALA A 323 5.73 -12.23 50.41
C ALA A 323 6.37 -13.60 50.62
N THR A 324 6.80 -14.24 49.54
CA THR A 324 7.64 -15.44 49.61
C THR A 324 9.06 -15.05 50.03
N SER A 325 9.39 -15.30 51.30
CA SER A 325 10.73 -15.57 51.85
C SER A 325 11.26 -16.90 51.24
N GLU A 326 12.53 -17.29 51.12
CA GLU A 326 13.74 -17.27 51.95
C GLU A 326 14.88 -17.83 51.03
N ILE A 327 16.10 -17.29 50.99
CA ILE A 327 17.27 -17.64 51.82
C ILE A 327 17.66 -19.14 51.87
N SER A 328 18.85 -19.40 51.31
CA SER A 328 19.87 -20.43 51.63
C SER A 328 19.49 -21.92 51.67
N LYS A 329 20.15 -22.70 50.80
CA LYS A 329 20.69 -24.01 51.17
C LYS A 329 22.18 -24.08 50.88
N THR A 330 22.85 -24.67 51.85
CA THR A 330 24.27 -24.87 52.09
C THR A 330 24.85 -26.05 51.31
N ASN A 331 26.19 -26.01 51.16
CA ASN A 331 27.16 -27.12 51.18
C ASN A 331 27.43 -28.01 49.95
N ASN A 332 28.75 -28.13 49.71
CA ASN A 332 29.56 -29.21 49.12
C ASN A 332 29.24 -29.59 47.66
N HIS A 333 30.19 -29.57 46.71
CA HIS A 333 31.57 -30.03 46.78
C HIS A 333 32.45 -29.29 45.77
#